data_AF-A0A3B0S785-F1
#
_entry.id   AF-A0A3B0S785-F1
#
_cell.length_a   1.000
_cell.length_b   1.000
_cell.length_c   1.000
_cell.angle_alpha   90.00
_cell.angle_beta   90.00
_cell.angle_gamma   90.00
#
_symmetry.space_group_name_H-M   'P 1'
#
loop_
_entity.id
_entity.type
_entity.pdbx_description
1 polymer ?
#
loop_
_entity_poly.entity_id
_entity_poly.type
_entity_poly.pdbx_seq_one_letter_code
_entity_poly.pdbx_strand_id
1 'polypeptide(L)'
;MTRTQHPDPSSLCCESMQAALEMNCEDHDDPFECPDSLIAYNKAFNQFGLIVHDGGTSVILIRHCPWCGAALGSLASSLTETST
;
A
#
# COMPACT_ATOMS: atom_id res chain seq x y z
N MET A 1 -12.85 6.62 14.15
CA MET A 1 -11.48 7.06 13.79
C MET A 1 -11.03 6.13 12.68
N THR A 2 -10.82 6.63 11.47
CA THR A 2 -10.35 5.81 10.35
C THR A 2 -8.99 5.22 10.72
N ARG A 3 -8.92 3.90 10.86
CA ARG A 3 -7.66 3.18 11.07
C ARG A 3 -6.96 3.12 9.71
N THR A 4 -5.66 3.32 9.64
CA THR A 4 -4.92 3.23 8.38
C THR A 4 -3.60 2.51 8.59
N GLN A 5 -3.18 1.74 7.60
CA GLN A 5 -1.93 0.98 7.64
C GLN A 5 -0.70 1.88 7.43
N HIS A 6 -0.83 3.02 6.73
CA HIS A 6 0.29 3.90 6.39
C HIS A 6 0.45 5.03 7.42
N PRO A 7 1.68 5.31 7.92
CA PRO A 7 1.90 6.33 8.94
C PRO A 7 1.70 7.77 8.43
N ASP A 8 1.79 7.99 7.12
CA ASP A 8 1.54 9.29 6.48
C ASP A 8 0.70 9.11 5.20
N PRO A 9 -0.64 9.12 5.30
CA PRO A 9 -1.51 8.93 4.14
C PRO A 9 -1.35 10.01 3.05
N SER A 10 -0.89 11.21 3.42
CA SER A 10 -0.74 12.33 2.47
C SER A 10 0.45 12.16 1.52
N SER A 11 1.39 11.27 1.86
CA SER A 11 2.55 10.92 1.02
C SER A 11 2.24 9.91 -0.09
N LEU A 12 1.02 9.37 -0.15
CA LEU A 12 0.63 8.37 -1.13
C LEU A 12 0.34 9.03 -2.50
N CYS A 13 0.57 8.26 -3.57
CA CYS A 13 0.52 8.78 -4.94
C CYS A 13 -0.87 9.18 -5.45
N CYS A 14 -1.95 8.67 -4.84
CA CYS A 14 -3.33 9.00 -5.21
C CYS A 14 -4.32 8.64 -4.09
N GLU A 15 -5.52 9.21 -4.16
CA GLU A 15 -6.61 8.97 -3.21
C GLU A 15 -7.06 7.50 -3.18
N SER A 16 -7.03 6.79 -4.31
CA SER A 16 -7.38 5.36 -4.35
C SER A 16 -6.39 4.51 -3.56
N MET A 17 -5.09 4.85 -3.60
CA MET A 17 -4.07 4.18 -2.80
C MET A 17 -4.25 4.46 -1.31
N GLN A 18 -4.62 5.69 -0.96
CA GLN A 18 -4.97 6.08 0.41
C GLN A 18 -6.16 5.27 0.92
N ALA A 19 -7.27 5.28 0.17
CA ALA A 19 -8.49 4.56 0.53
C ALA A 19 -8.26 3.05 0.68
N ALA A 20 -7.41 2.45 -0.16
CA ALA A 20 -7.08 1.03 -0.07
C ALA A 20 -6.28 0.62 1.18
N LEU A 21 -5.66 1.59 1.86
CA LEU A 21 -4.93 1.39 3.12
C LEU A 21 -5.76 1.82 4.35
N GLU A 22 -6.98 2.31 4.13
CA GLU A 22 -7.93 2.56 5.21
C GLU A 22 -8.59 1.24 5.65
N MET A 23 -8.68 1.08 6.97
CA MET A 23 -9.23 -0.07 7.67
C MET A 23 -10.58 0.33 8.26
N ASN A 24 -11.60 0.32 7.40
CA ASN A 24 -12.98 0.72 7.73
C ASN A 24 -13.88 -0.49 8.09
N CYS A 25 -13.34 -1.71 8.13
CA CYS A 25 -14.08 -2.90 8.55
C CYS A 25 -14.31 -2.87 10.07
N GLU A 26 -15.55 -3.13 10.49
CA GLU A 26 -15.91 -3.23 11.92
C GLU A 26 -15.67 -4.64 12.48
N ASP A 27 -15.68 -5.66 11.62
CA ASP A 27 -15.57 -7.07 12.00
C ASP A 27 -14.11 -7.56 12.14
N HIS A 28 -13.16 -6.86 11.52
CA HIS A 28 -11.76 -7.28 11.45
C HIS A 28 -10.80 -6.16 11.88
N ASP A 29 -9.87 -6.51 12.76
CA ASP A 29 -8.81 -5.61 13.24
C ASP A 29 -7.50 -5.74 12.43
N ASP A 30 -7.36 -6.84 11.68
CA ASP A 30 -6.19 -7.16 10.86
C ASP A 30 -6.58 -7.13 9.36
N PRO A 31 -5.84 -6.39 8.49
CA PRO A 31 -6.10 -6.40 7.06
C PRO A 31 -6.00 -7.78 6.41
N PHE A 32 -5.21 -8.70 6.97
CA PHE A 32 -5.08 -10.07 6.43
C PHE A 32 -6.31 -10.94 6.69
N GLU A 33 -7.12 -10.60 7.69
CA GLU A 33 -8.37 -11.30 8.00
C GLU A 33 -9.57 -10.68 7.26
N CYS A 34 -9.41 -9.49 6.68
CA CYS A 34 -10.48 -8.75 6.02
C CYS A 34 -10.50 -9.02 4.50
N PRO A 35 -11.55 -9.64 3.93
CA PRO A 35 -11.61 -9.95 2.50
C PRO A 35 -11.65 -8.70 1.61
N ASP A 36 -12.07 -7.55 2.16
CA ASP A 36 -12.13 -6.26 1.45
C ASP A 36 -10.78 -5.51 1.47
N SER A 37 -9.81 -5.94 2.30
CA SER A 37 -8.48 -5.37 2.32
C SER A 37 -7.65 -5.97 1.18
N LEU A 38 -7.18 -5.11 0.27
CA LEU A 38 -6.41 -5.54 -0.91
C LEU A 38 -4.91 -5.27 -0.78
N ILE A 39 -4.52 -4.18 -0.11
CA ILE A 39 -3.13 -3.76 -0.01
C ILE A 39 -2.66 -3.88 1.43
N ALA A 40 -1.46 -4.43 1.61
CA ALA A 40 -0.72 -4.40 2.86
C ALA A 40 0.47 -3.43 2.76
N TYR A 41 0.68 -2.58 3.77
CA TYR A 41 1.89 -1.77 3.89
C TYR A 41 2.85 -2.34 4.95
N ASN A 42 4.09 -2.59 4.54
CA ASN A 42 5.16 -3.00 5.45
C ASN A 42 6.04 -1.80 5.81
N LYS A 43 5.87 -1.29 7.03
CA LYS A 43 6.63 -0.15 7.56
C LYS A 43 8.14 -0.38 7.66
N ALA A 44 8.58 -1.61 7.94
CA ALA A 44 10.01 -1.91 8.10
C ALA A 44 10.78 -1.79 6.78
N PHE A 45 10.13 -2.09 5.66
CA PHE A 45 10.74 -2.05 4.32
C PHE A 45 10.24 -0.88 3.45
N ASN A 46 9.26 -0.11 3.93
CA ASN A 46 8.54 0.90 3.16
C ASN A 46 8.02 0.35 1.82
N GLN A 47 7.36 -0.81 1.89
CA GLN A 47 6.91 -1.58 0.73
C GLN A 47 5.40 -1.83 0.79
N PHE A 48 4.82 -1.97 -0.39
CA PHE A 48 3.41 -2.29 -0.56
C PHE A 48 3.28 -3.68 -1.17
N GLY A 49 2.34 -4.47 -0.66
CA GLY A 49 2.01 -5.78 -1.18
C GLY A 49 0.52 -5.87 -1.52
N LEU A 50 0.18 -6.64 -2.55
CA LEU A 50 -1.18 -7.10 -2.78
C LEU A 50 -1.41 -8.33 -1.89
N ILE A 51 -2.42 -8.28 -1.03
CA ILE A 51 -2.79 -9.38 -0.13
C ILE A 51 -3.30 -10.56 -0.97
N VAL A 52 -2.84 -11.76 -0.64
CA VAL A 52 -3.36 -13.01 -1.18
C VAL A 52 -4.24 -13.65 -0.10
N HIS A 53 -5.55 -13.69 -0.34
CA HIS A 53 -6.53 -14.29 0.58
C HIS A 53 -6.53 -15.82 0.50
N ASP A 54 -5.41 -16.43 0.87
CA ASP A 54 -5.19 -17.88 0.91
C ASP A 54 -5.43 -18.50 2.31
N GLY A 55 -5.89 -17.68 3.27
CA GLY A 55 -6.05 -18.07 4.68
C GLY A 55 -4.80 -17.84 5.53
N GLY A 56 -3.78 -17.14 5.01
CA GLY A 56 -2.60 -16.70 5.75
C GLY A 56 -2.25 -15.22 5.49
N THR A 57 -0.97 -14.86 5.69
CA THR A 57 -0.46 -13.48 5.55
C THR A 57 0.37 -13.28 4.28
N SER A 58 0.07 -14.08 3.25
CA SER A 58 0.75 -14.05 1.96
C SER A 58 0.53 -12.71 1.24
N VAL A 59 1.60 -12.17 0.62
CA VAL A 59 1.53 -10.97 -0.20
C VAL A 59 2.35 -11.10 -1.48
N ILE A 60 1.90 -10.43 -2.53
CA ILE A 60 2.68 -10.21 -3.75
C ILE A 60 3.23 -8.78 -3.69
N LEU A 61 4.56 -8.63 -3.69
CA LEU A 61 5.19 -7.30 -3.72
C LEU A 61 4.80 -6.53 -4.97
N ILE A 62 4.27 -5.31 -4.80
CA ILE A 62 3.96 -4.40 -5.91
C ILE A 62 4.94 -3.23 -5.93
N ARG A 63 5.35 -2.81 -7.14
CA ARG A 63 6.25 -1.66 -7.35
C ARG A 63 5.57 -0.46 -7.99
N HIS A 64 4.33 -0.64 -8.46
CA HIS A 64 3.53 0.41 -9.08
C HIS A 64 2.13 0.37 -8.47
N CYS A 65 1.53 1.55 -8.32
CA CYS A 65 0.18 1.73 -7.85
C CYS A 65 -0.80 1.06 -8.83
N PRO A 66 -1.67 0.14 -8.36
CA PRO A 66 -2.68 -0.51 -9.20
C PRO A 66 -3.67 0.46 -9.84
N TRP A 67 -3.81 1.66 -9.25
CA TRP A 67 -4.79 2.66 -9.68
C TRP A 67 -4.22 3.72 -10.61
N CYS A 68 -3.13 4.38 -10.23
CA CYS A 68 -2.56 5.49 -11.03
C CYS A 68 -1.25 5.15 -11.74
N GLY A 69 -0.68 3.96 -11.53
CA GLY A 69 0.56 3.52 -12.16
C GLY A 69 1.84 4.15 -11.60
N ALA A 70 1.75 5.07 -10.64
CA ALA A 70 2.93 5.69 -10.02
C ALA A 70 3.81 4.63 -9.33
N ALA A 71 5.13 4.82 -9.38
CA ALA A 71 6.08 3.94 -8.69
C ALA A 71 5.93 4.06 -7.15
N LEU A 72 5.92 2.92 -6.45
CA LEU A 72 5.75 2.81 -5.01
C LEU A 72 7.10 2.39 -4.37
N GLY A 73 7.89 3.36 -3.88
CA GLY A 73 9.18 3.12 -3.25
C GLY A 73 10.40 3.62 -4.05
N SER A 74 11.47 3.93 -3.33
CA SER A 74 12.51 4.90 -3.71
C SER A 74 13.49 4.44 -4.80
N LEU A 75 13.13 4.69 -6.05
CA LEU A 75 14.08 5.11 -7.11
C LEU A 75 13.57 6.29 -7.94
N ALA A 76 12.37 6.83 -7.65
CA ALA A 76 11.85 7.99 -8.39
C ALA A 76 12.36 9.35 -7.87
N SER A 77 12.93 9.44 -6.66
CA SER A 77 13.41 10.72 -6.09
C SER A 77 14.93 10.94 -6.19
N SER A 78 15.71 10.06 -6.83
CA SER A 78 17.17 10.28 -6.97
C SER A 78 17.76 9.95 -8.34
N LEU A 79 16.95 9.66 -9.35
CA LEU A 79 17.40 9.51 -10.73
C LEU A 79 16.50 10.31 -11.67
N THR A 80 16.35 11.62 -11.42
CA THR A 80 16.13 12.54 -12.54
C THR A 80 17.47 12.76 -13.21
N GLU A 81 17.59 12.15 -14.38
CA GLU A 81 18.74 12.14 -15.26
C GLU A 81 19.40 13.51 -15.39
N THR A 82 20.70 13.56 -15.09
CA THR A 82 21.59 14.57 -15.64
C THR A 82 21.87 14.13 -17.08
N SER A 83 21.05 14.58 -18.03
CA SER A 83 21.35 14.43 -19.46
C SER A 83 21.38 15.81 -20.10
N THR A 84 22.56 16.07 -20.65
CA THR A 84 23.06 17.23 -21.40
C THR A 84 22.13 17.69 -22.52
#